data_AF-Q5EU62-F1
#
_entry.id   AF-Q5EU62-F1
#
_cell.length_a   1.000
_cell.length_b   1.000
_cell.length_c   1.000
_cell.angle_alpha   90.00
_cell.angle_beta   90.00
_cell.angle_gamma   90.00
#
_symmetry.space_group_name_H-M   'P 1'
#
loop_
_entity.id
_entity.type
_entity.pdbx_description
1 polymer ?
#
loop_
_entity_poly.entity_id
_entity_poly.type
_entity_poly.pdbx_seq_one_letter_code
_entity_poly.pdbx_strand_id
1 'polypeptide(L)' 'MNIIEKNNIDKNHLKKNLLDLLKEQFNIRLQLSSGKLKKTHLVKKNKKDIARIKTVLNKRINHTL' A
#
# COMPACT_ATOMS: atom_id res chain seq x y z
N MET A 1 7.17 -7.16 6.95
CA MET A 1 6.58 -6.86 8.26
C MET A 1 7.09 -5.49 8.70
N ASN A 2 6.84 -4.40 7.93
CA ASN A 2 7.62 -3.14 8.09
C ASN A 2 6.79 -1.85 8.24
N ILE A 3 5.46 -1.92 8.32
CA ILE A 3 4.63 -0.69 8.34
C ILE A 3 3.90 -0.50 9.68
N ILE A 4 3.77 -1.56 10.48
CA ILE A 4 2.90 -1.57 11.66
C ILE A 4 3.56 -0.91 12.89
N GLU A 5 4.88 -0.77 12.94
CA GLU A 5 5.57 -0.18 14.10
C GLU A 5 5.45 1.34 14.19
N LYS A 6 5.03 2.02 13.13
CA LYS A 6 5.09 3.47 13.05
C LYS A 6 3.69 4.04 13.36
N ASN A 7 3.25 3.79 14.59
CA ASN A 7 1.98 4.31 15.13
C ASN A 7 1.93 5.86 15.15
N ASN A 8 3.07 6.52 14.92
CA ASN A 8 3.18 7.98 14.84
C ASN A 8 3.55 8.49 13.42
N ILE A 9 3.15 7.79 12.35
CA ILE A 9 3.26 8.36 11.01
C ILE A 9 2.18 9.44 10.85
N ASP A 10 2.57 10.63 10.44
CA ASP A 10 1.63 11.73 10.16
C ASP A 10 0.68 11.42 8.99
N LYS A 11 -0.55 11.99 8.96
CA LYS A 11 -1.57 11.67 7.92
C LYS A 11 -1.01 11.85 6.50
N ASN A 12 -0.14 12.84 6.30
CA ASN A 12 0.48 13.12 5.00
C ASN A 12 1.48 12.04 4.57
N HIS A 13 2.21 11.43 5.50
CA HIS A 13 3.17 10.38 5.16
C HIS A 13 2.46 9.06 4.84
N LEU A 14 1.34 8.74 5.49
CA LEU A 14 0.46 7.63 5.08
C LEU A 14 -0.07 7.82 3.64
N LYS A 15 -0.49 9.03 3.29
CA LYS A 15 -0.91 9.37 1.91
C LYS A 15 0.25 9.23 0.91
N LYS A 16 1.46 9.67 1.28
CA LYS A 16 2.66 9.50 0.43
C LYS A 16 2.97 8.03 0.18
N ASN A 17 2.98 7.21 1.23
CA ASN A 17 3.20 5.77 1.11
C ASN A 17 2.12 5.08 0.25
N LEU A 18 0.86 5.54 0.35
CA LEU A 18 -0.21 5.05 -0.53
C LEU A 18 0.09 5.36 -2.01
N LEU A 19 0.57 6.57 -2.33
CA LEU A 19 0.94 6.93 -3.70
C LEU A 19 2.09 6.08 -4.23
N ASP A 20 3.10 5.81 -3.40
CA ASP A 20 4.24 4.99 -3.80
C ASP A 20 3.82 3.53 -4.06
N LEU A 21 2.96 2.96 -3.21
CA LEU A 21 2.40 1.62 -3.44
C LEU A 21 1.54 1.54 -4.70
N LEU A 22 0.79 2.60 -5.03
CA LEU A 22 -0.01 2.67 -6.26
C LEU A 22 0.87 2.72 -7.52
N LYS A 23 1.99 3.45 -7.48
CA LYS A 23 3.00 3.43 -8.56
C LYS A 23 3.61 2.05 -8.73
N GLU A 24 3.98 1.41 -7.61
CA GLU A 24 4.47 0.03 -7.64
C GLU A 24 3.42 -0.94 -8.21
N GLN A 25 2.15 -0.74 -7.86
CA GLN A 25 1.04 -1.54 -8.39
C GLN A 25 0.90 -1.39 -9.91
N PHE A 26 1.07 -0.17 -10.42
CA PHE A 26 1.07 0.10 -11.86
C PHE A 26 2.22 -0.61 -12.56
N ASN A 27 3.45 -0.50 -12.03
CA ASN A 27 4.61 -1.21 -12.57
C ASN A 27 4.41 -2.73 -12.57
N ILE A 28 3.85 -3.30 -11.50
CA ILE A 28 3.55 -4.73 -11.43
C ILE A 28 2.51 -5.13 -12.49
N ARG A 29 1.46 -4.32 -12.71
CA ARG A 29 0.47 -4.59 -13.77
C ARG A 29 1.08 -4.51 -15.16
N LEU A 30 1.94 -3.52 -15.42
CA LEU A 30 2.67 -3.42 -16.69
C LEU A 30 3.55 -4.65 -16.93
N GLN A 31 4.32 -5.07 -15.93
CA GLN A 31 5.16 -6.26 -16.01
C GLN A 31 4.33 -7.55 -16.21
N LEU A 32 3.16 -7.63 -15.57
CA LEU A 32 2.22 -8.74 -15.73
C LEU A 32 1.67 -8.79 -17.15
N SER A 33 1.23 -7.65 -17.69
CA SER A 33 0.72 -7.53 -19.06
C SER A 33 1.80 -7.83 -20.10
N SER A 34 3.06 -7.50 -19.82
CA SER A 34 4.20 -7.82 -20.67
C SER A 34 4.66 -9.28 -20.56
N GLY A 35 4.09 -10.08 -19.66
CA GLY A 35 4.49 -11.47 -19.43
C GLY A 35 5.87 -11.66 -18.76
N LYS A 36 6.52 -10.57 -18.33
CA LYS A 36 7.88 -10.59 -17.75
C LYS A 36 7.89 -10.62 -16.21
N LEU A 37 6.73 -10.78 -15.57
CA LEU A 37 6.62 -10.73 -14.12
C LEU A 37 7.19 -12.01 -13.48
N LYS A 38 8.39 -11.91 -12.91
CA LYS A 38 9.07 -13.04 -12.24
C LYS A 38 8.46 -13.43 -10.89
N LYS A 39 7.79 -12.52 -10.18
CA LYS A 39 7.31 -12.72 -8.80
C LYS A 39 5.82 -12.38 -8.67
N THR A 40 4.96 -13.35 -8.93
CA THR A 40 3.49 -13.21 -8.88
C THR A 40 2.95 -12.89 -7.48
N HIS A 41 3.61 -13.35 -6.42
CA HIS A 41 3.23 -13.06 -5.04
C HIS A 41 3.26 -11.56 -4.69
N LEU A 42 4.04 -10.75 -5.42
CA LEU A 42 4.11 -9.30 -5.22
C LEU A 42 2.77 -8.62 -5.52
N VAL A 43 1.98 -9.15 -6.47
CA VAL A 43 0.64 -8.65 -6.77
C VAL A 43 -0.25 -8.72 -5.53
N LYS A 44 -0.26 -9.88 -4.85
CA LYS A 44 -1.06 -10.11 -3.65
C LYS A 44 -0.54 -9.28 -2.47
N LYS A 45 0.78 -9.17 -2.33
CA LYS A 45 1.42 -8.37 -1.29
C LYS A 45 1.06 -6.88 -1.41
N ASN A 46 1.26 -6.29 -2.59
CA ASN A 46 0.96 -4.88 -2.86
C ASN A 46 -0.52 -4.56 -2.59
N LYS A 47 -1.45 -5.39 -3.08
CA LYS A 47 -2.89 -5.25 -2.77
C LYS A 47 -3.18 -5.23 -1.27
N LYS A 48 -2.56 -6.13 -0.49
CA LYS A 48 -2.73 -6.19 0.97
C LYS A 48 -2.14 -4.97 1.67
N ASP A 49 -0.99 -4.48 1.21
CA ASP A 49 -0.34 -3.31 1.80
C ASP A 49 -1.16 -2.02 1.57
N ILE A 50 -1.73 -1.84 0.37
CA ILE A 50 -2.68 -0.75 0.08
C ILE A 50 -3.91 -0.85 1.00
N ALA A 51 -4.48 -2.04 1.15
CA ALA A 51 -5.66 -2.24 2.01
C ALA A 51 -5.36 -1.88 3.47
N ARG A 52 -4.20 -2.30 4.01
CA ARG A 52 -3.78 -1.96 5.38
C ARG A 52 -3.67 -0.45 5.60
N ILE A 53 -3.05 0.28 4.67
CA ILE A 53 -2.92 1.74 4.77
C ILE A 53 -4.30 2.41 4.76
N LYS A 54 -5.20 1.98 3.86
CA LYS A 54 -6.58 2.47 3.83
C LYS A 54 -7.32 2.18 5.14
N THR A 55 -7.15 1.01 5.73
CA THR A 55 -7.75 0.67 7.03
C THR A 55 -7.22 1.55 8.15
N VAL A 56 -5.90 1.81 8.22
CA VAL A 56 -5.31 2.70 9.23
C VAL A 56 -5.81 4.14 9.06
N LEU A 57 -5.90 4.64 7.83
CA LEU A 57 -6.51 5.95 7.54
C LEU A 57 -7.95 6.01 8.04
N ASN A 58 -8.75 4.98 7.75
CA ASN A 58 -10.16 4.93 8.16
C ASN A 58 -10.32 4.86 9.69
N LYS A 59 -9.50 4.03 10.37
CA LYS A 59 -9.47 3.95 11.84
C LYS A 59 -9.18 5.30 12.47
N ARG A 60 -8.23 6.07 11.91
CA ARG A 60 -7.89 7.40 12.41
C ARG A 60 -8.97 8.45 12.15
N ILE A 61 -9.78 8.31 11.11
CA ILE A 61 -10.92 9.20 10.85
C ILE A 61 -12.03 8.89 11.86
N ASN A 62 -12.41 7.61 12.00
CA ASN A 62 -13.52 7.20 12.86
C ASN A 62 -13.23 7.33 14.36
N HIS A 63 -11.97 7.24 14.81
CA HIS A 63 -11.59 7.48 16.21
C HIS A 63 -11.69 8.97 16.62
N THR A 64 -11.96 9.88 15.67
CA THR A 64 -12.09 11.32 15.99
C THR A 64 -13.56 11.75 16.16
N LEU A 65 -14.47 10.79 16.34
CA LEU A 65 -15.88 10.99 16.70
C LEU A 65 -16.09 10.62 18.17
#